data_AF-A0A524H8T7-F1
#
_entry.id   AF-A0A524H8T7-F1
#
_cell.length_a   1.000
_cell.length_b   1.000
_cell.length_c   1.000
_cell.angle_alpha   90.00
_cell.angle_beta   90.00
_cell.angle_gamma   90.00
#
_symmetry.space_group_name_H-M   'P 1'
#
loop_
_entity.id
_entity.type
_entity.pdbx_description
1 polymer ?
#
loop_
_entity_poly.entity_id
_entity_poly.type
_entity_poly.pdbx_seq_one_letter_code
_entity_poly.pdbx_strand_id
1 'polypeptide(L)' 'MKLAWYYPLVRFTARSMLLLTSVEVIGRENMPDSVPLVVCANHVSSVDPPLLGLSLPRYGVYFLAKKELFKHNIFGKILK' A
#
# COMPACT_ATOMS: atom_id res chain seq x y z
N MET A 1 -6.35 -7.40 14.60
CA MET A 1 -7.05 -7.26 13.30
C MET A 1 -6.85 -8.54 12.51
N LYS A 2 -7.93 -9.16 12.02
CA LYS A 2 -7.86 -10.40 11.24
C LYS A 2 -7.07 -10.11 9.97
N LEU A 3 -5.91 -10.76 9.79
CA LEU A 3 -5.19 -10.76 8.53
C LEU A 3 -6.17 -11.25 7.47
N ALA A 4 -6.62 -10.36 6.60
CA ALA A 4 -7.68 -10.71 5.67
C ALA A 4 -7.16 -11.85 4.77
N TRP A 5 -7.92 -12.93 4.64
CA TRP A 5 -7.51 -14.15 3.94
C TRP A 5 -7.03 -13.89 2.49
N TYR A 6 -7.44 -12.77 1.90
CA TYR A 6 -7.07 -12.31 0.56
C TYR A 6 -5.76 -11.50 0.50
N TYR A 7 -5.15 -11.11 1.63
CA TYR A 7 -3.92 -10.31 1.70
C TYR A 7 -2.73 -10.92 0.94
N PRO A 8 -2.50 -12.25 0.97
CA PRO A 8 -1.44 -12.87 0.16
C PRO A 8 -1.70 -12.72 -1.35
N LEU A 9 -2.96 -12.85 -1.77
CA LEU A 9 -3.36 -12.71 -3.17
C LEU A 9 -3.17 -11.27 -3.66
N VAL A 10 -3.58 -10.28 -2.86
CA VAL A 10 -3.37 -8.85 -3.16
C VAL A 10 -1.88 -8.53 -3.22
N ARG A 11 -1.05 -9.10 -2.35
CA ARG A 11 0.41 -8.93 -2.45
C ARG A 11 1.01 -9.63 -3.65
N PHE A 12 0.49 -10.78 -4.06
CA PHE A 12 0.95 -11.48 -5.26
C PHE A 12 0.65 -10.65 -6.53
N THR A 13 -0.59 -10.16 -6.68
CA THR A 13 -0.96 -9.32 -7.81
C THR A 13 -0.20 -7.99 -7.78
N ALA A 14 -0.08 -7.35 -6.62
CA ALA A 14 0.69 -6.12 -6.48
C ALA A 14 2.20 -6.34 -6.74
N ARG A 15 2.80 -7.46 -6.29
CA ARG A 15 4.18 -7.82 -6.66
C ARG A 15 4.35 -8.06 -8.15
N SER A 16 3.36 -8.62 -8.84
CA SER A 16 3.42 -8.74 -10.31
C SER A 16 3.42 -7.39 -11.01
N MET A 17 2.84 -6.34 -10.41
CA MET A 17 2.96 -4.97 -10.93
C MET A 17 4.40 -4.46 -10.87
N LEU A 18 5.23 -4.90 -9.91
CA LEU A 18 6.64 -4.56 -9.88
C LEU A 18 7.42 -5.15 -11.07
N LEU A 19 6.90 -6.19 -11.74
CA LEU A 19 7.52 -6.72 -12.96
C LEU A 19 7.28 -5.80 -14.18
N LEU A 20 6.27 -4.94 -14.10
CA LEU A 20 5.92 -3.98 -15.15
C LEU A 20 6.54 -2.59 -14.91
N THR A 21 7.26 -2.40 -13.80
CA THR A 21 7.80 -1.10 -13.39
C THR A 21 9.23 -1.25 -12.89
N SER A 22 10.13 -0.33 -13.23
CA SER A 22 11.45 -0.30 -12.59
C SER A 22 11.36 0.43 -11.25
N VAL A 23 11.48 -0.30 -10.13
CA VAL A 23 11.38 0.25 -8.78
C VAL A 23 12.71 0.14 -8.08
N GLU A 24 13.22 1.27 -7.62
CA GLU A 24 14.38 1.35 -6.75
C GLU A 24 13.94 1.90 -5.38
N VAL A 25 14.36 1.24 -4.30
CA VAL A 25 14.07 1.66 -2.92
C VAL A 25 15.38 1.98 -2.24
N ILE A 26 15.60 3.26 -1.94
CA ILE A 26 16.80 3.77 -1.28
C ILE A 26 16.45 4.13 0.18
N GLY A 27 17.34 3.82 1.12
CA GLY A 27 17.17 4.21 2.53
C GLY A 27 16.15 3.37 3.29
N ARG A 28 15.96 2.10 2.92
CA ARG A 28 15.01 1.18 3.56
C ARG A 28 15.29 1.00 5.05
N GLU A 29 16.57 1.00 5.41
CA GLU A 29 17.12 0.91 6.76
C GLU A 29 16.78 2.11 7.65
N ASN A 30 16.40 3.25 7.07
CA ASN A 30 16.04 4.44 7.84
C ASN A 30 14.65 4.35 8.47
N MET A 31 13.89 3.29 8.18
CA MET A 31 12.49 3.18 8.57
C MET A 31 12.33 2.51 9.96
N PRO A 32 11.79 3.21 10.99
CA PRO A 32 11.71 2.68 12.36
C PRO A 32 10.70 1.54 12.57
N ASP A 33 11.15 0.30 12.83
CA ASP A 33 10.29 -0.89 12.79
C ASP A 33 9.24 -1.04 13.90
N SER A 34 9.41 -0.37 15.05
CA SER A 34 8.60 -0.62 16.26
C SER A 34 7.71 0.55 16.69
N VAL A 35 7.59 1.58 15.85
CA VAL A 35 6.79 2.77 16.17
C VAL A 35 5.73 3.05 15.11
N PRO A 36 4.55 3.59 15.51
CA PRO A 36 3.58 4.12 14.56
C PRO A 36 4.20 5.23 13.72
N LEU A 37 3.95 5.24 12.42
CA LEU A 37 4.44 6.26 11.51
C LEU A 37 3.31 6.81 10.65
N VAL A 38 3.40 8.10 10.35
CA VAL A 38 2.68 8.73 9.25
C VAL A 38 3.65 8.83 8.08
N VAL A 39 3.39 8.08 7.02
CA VAL A 39 4.22 8.12 5.81
C VAL A 39 3.63 9.15 4.86
N CYS A 40 4.40 10.20 4.57
CA CYS A 40 4.06 11.21 3.59
C CYS A 40 4.81 10.93 2.29
N ALA A 41 4.10 10.87 1.18
CA ALA A 41 4.68 10.70 -0.15
C ALA A 41 4.00 11.66 -1.12
N ASN A 42 4.72 12.09 -2.15
CA ASN A 42 4.12 12.81 -3.27
C ASN A 42 3.14 11.88 -3.99
N HIS A 43 2.02 12.44 -4.49
CA HIS A 43 1.02 11.69 -5.24
C HIS A 43 1.05 12.11 -6.72
N VAL A 44 1.69 11.30 -7.54
CA VAL A 44 1.85 11.49 -8.99
C VAL A 44 0.74 10.76 -9.74
N SER A 45 0.31 9.59 -9.27
CA SER A 45 -0.63 8.74 -10.00
C SER A 45 -1.44 7.79 -9.11
N SER A 46 -2.50 7.21 -9.67
CA SER A 46 -3.32 6.21 -8.96
C SER A 46 -2.58 4.91 -8.63
N VAL A 47 -1.38 4.67 -9.19
CA VAL A 47 -0.56 3.48 -8.86
C VAL A 47 0.25 3.66 -7.58
N ASP A 48 0.33 4.88 -7.06
CA ASP A 48 1.19 5.19 -5.92
C ASP A 48 0.81 4.42 -4.65
N PRO A 49 -0.48 4.23 -4.28
CA PRO A 49 -0.81 3.47 -3.07
C PRO A 49 -0.37 1.99 -3.15
N PRO A 50 -0.65 1.23 -4.23
CA PRO A 50 -0.09 -0.10 -4.40
C PRO A 50 1.44 -0.12 -4.37
N LEU A 51 2.09 0.80 -5.09
CA LEU A 51 3.55 0.86 -5.18
C LEU A 51 4.20 1.15 -3.82
N LEU A 52 3.69 2.16 -3.09
CA LEU A 52 4.17 2.52 -1.76
C LEU A 52 3.95 1.39 -0.76
N GLY A 53 2.77 0.75 -0.79
CA GLY A 53 2.46 -0.37 0.10
C GLY A 53 3.37 -1.60 -0.10
N LEU A 54 3.94 -1.77 -1.29
CA LEU A 54 4.91 -2.82 -1.59
C LEU A 54 6.35 -2.44 -1.24
N SER A 55 6.72 -1.17 -1.43
CA SER A 55 8.08 -0.68 -1.22
C SER A 55 8.44 -0.52 0.26
N LEU A 56 7.44 -0.28 1.13
CA LEU A 56 7.66 -0.12 2.56
C LEU A 56 8.04 -1.45 3.24
N PRO A 57 9.03 -1.47 4.16
CA PRO A 57 9.49 -2.68 4.85
C PRO A 57 8.51 -3.26 5.89
N ARG A 58 7.32 -2.68 6.05
CA ARG A 58 6.37 -3.02 7.12
C ARG A 58 5.01 -3.48 6.60
N TYR A 59 4.32 -4.23 7.45
CA TYR A 59 2.95 -4.66 7.24
C TYR A 59 1.96 -3.66 7.83
N GLY A 60 0.71 -3.71 7.35
CA GLY A 60 -0.38 -2.90 7.91
C GLY A 60 -0.28 -1.41 7.56
N VAL A 61 0.06 -1.10 6.30
CA VAL A 61 0.00 0.27 5.79
C VAL A 61 -1.46 0.62 5.50
N TYR A 62 -1.94 1.72 6.08
CA TYR A 62 -3.28 2.25 5.84
C TYR A 62 -3.17 3.55 5.04
N PHE A 63 -3.91 3.62 3.95
CA PHE A 63 -3.95 4.79 3.09
C PHE A 63 -5.13 5.67 3.45
N LEU A 64 -4.88 6.98 3.54
CA LEU A 64 -5.94 7.97 3.60
C LEU A 64 -6.57 8.07 2.21
N ALA A 65 -7.89 7.87 2.15
CA ALA A 65 -8.66 7.97 0.92
C ALA A 65 -9.86 8.90 1.12
N LYS A 66 -10.28 9.56 0.05
CA LYS A 66 -11.47 10.42 0.04
C LYS A 66 -12.73 9.62 0.41
N LYS A 67 -13.64 10.24 1.17
CA LYS A 67 -14.90 9.61 1.65
C LYS A 67 -15.74 9.04 0.50
N GLU A 68 -15.70 9.68 -0.66
CA GLU A 68 -16.45 9.29 -1.86
C GLU A 68 -16.05 7.90 -2.38
N LEU A 69 -14.77 7.52 -2.25
CA LEU A 69 -14.28 6.20 -2.67
C LEU A 69 -14.93 5.07 -1.88
N PHE A 70 -15.28 5.32 -0.62
CA PHE A 70 -15.94 4.33 0.25
C PHE A 70 -17.43 4.13 -0.07
N LYS A 71 -18.05 5.03 -0.84
CA LYS A 71 -19.42 4.84 -1.33
C LYS A 71 -19.47 3.89 -2.52
N HIS A 72 -18.35 3.70 -3.22
CA HIS A 72 -18.29 2.82 -4.37
C HIS A 72 -18.20 1.34 -3.93
N ASN A 73 -19.02 0.47 -4.52
CA ASN A 73 -19.20 -0.91 -4.04
C ASN A 73 -17.93 -1.79 -4.16
N ILE A 74 -17.04 -1.46 -5.10
CA ILE A 74 -15.76 -2.16 -5.30
C ILE A 74 -14.68 -1.56 -4.39
N PHE A 75 -14.36 -0.27 -4.56
CA PHE A 75 -13.32 0.41 -3.78
C PHE A 75 -13.61 0.40 -2.28
N GLY A 76 -14.86 0.58 -1.86
CA GLY A 76 -15.24 0.51 -0.45
C GLY A 76 -15.05 -0.85 0.20
N LYS A 77 -15.01 -1.95 -0.57
CA LYS A 77 -14.69 -3.30 -0.05
C LYS A 77 -13.18 -3.58 0.02
N ILE A 78 -12.39 -2.89 -0.81
CA ILE A 78 -10.92 -3.05 -0.86
C ILE A 78 -10.24 -2.11 0.15
N LEU A 79 -10.79 -0.93 0.37
CA LEU A 79 -10.22 0.11 1.25
C LEU A 79 -10.69 0.01 2.72
N LYS A 80 -11.70 -0.81 3.04
CA LYS A 80 -12.16 -1.11 4.40
C LYS A 80 -11.46 -2.35 4.96
#